data_AF-A0A0V0ISM0-F1
#
_entry.id   AF-A0A0V0ISM0-F1
#
_cell.length_a   1.000
_cell.length_b   1.000
_cell.length_c   1.000
_cell.angle_alpha   90.00
_cell.angle_beta   90.00
_cell.angle_gamma   90.00
#
_symmetry.space_group_name_H-M   'P 1'
#
loop_
_entity.id
_entity.type
_entity.pdbx_description
1 polymer ?
#
loop_
_entity_poly.entity_id
_entity_poly.type
_entity_poly.pdbx_seq_one_letter_code
_entity_poly.pdbx_strand_id
1 'polypeptide(L)'
;MAFLTGKFSALPFKFYTISSSSQQQDANQNPKSVKIREDWRKKSRPIPPGGTYPAKDHCSHCGLCDTYYIAHVKNACAFLGDGMSRVEALEPIVHGRGRKEDSLDETYMGVYENLLYARKTKPVEGAQWTGIVTTIAVEMLKAGMVEAVICVQSDPEDRFAPRPVLARTPEEVIAAKGVKPTLSPNLNTLALVESLFAKCFLSIRWKVVGSWCKAPSLLRGWLPSSSFKISGAIFESGKALCTRY
;
A
#
# COMPACT_ATOMS: atom_id res chain seq x y z
N MET A 1 30.77 -11.37 -50.49
CA MET A 1 30.12 -12.68 -50.31
C MET A 1 30.75 -13.40 -49.13
N ALA A 2 29.93 -14.15 -48.40
CA ALA A 2 30.20 -15.15 -47.37
C ALA A 2 29.77 -14.76 -45.95
N PHE A 3 28.88 -15.60 -45.44
CA PHE A 3 27.99 -15.45 -44.29
C PHE A 3 28.65 -15.82 -42.95
N LEU A 4 28.02 -15.27 -41.90
CA LEU A 4 27.96 -15.67 -40.49
C LEU A 4 28.36 -17.12 -40.14
N THR A 5 28.97 -17.31 -38.96
CA THR A 5 28.26 -17.84 -37.75
C THR A 5 29.22 -17.99 -36.57
N GLY A 6 28.79 -17.51 -35.39
CA GLY A 6 29.49 -17.66 -34.13
C GLY A 6 29.19 -18.99 -33.42
N LYS A 7 30.04 -19.34 -32.46
CA LYS A 7 29.75 -20.33 -31.41
C LYS A 7 30.12 -19.74 -30.06
N PHE A 8 29.11 -19.39 -29.27
CA PHE A 8 29.23 -19.12 -27.84
C PHE A 8 29.30 -20.46 -27.09
N SER A 9 30.32 -20.61 -26.25
CA SER A 9 30.53 -21.77 -25.38
C SER A 9 29.49 -21.81 -24.27
N ALA A 10 28.74 -22.91 -24.18
CA ALA A 10 27.78 -23.17 -23.12
C ALA A 10 28.49 -23.69 -21.86
N LEU A 11 28.33 -23.01 -20.73
CA LEU A 11 28.67 -23.52 -19.40
C LEU A 11 27.49 -24.33 -18.84
N PRO A 12 27.72 -25.42 -18.09
CA PRO A 12 26.66 -26.32 -17.66
C PRO A 12 25.88 -25.72 -16.48
N PHE A 13 24.61 -25.37 -16.73
CA PHE A 13 23.63 -25.10 -15.68
C PHE A 13 23.36 -26.40 -14.90
N LYS A 14 23.78 -26.45 -13.63
CA LYS A 14 23.33 -27.47 -12.68
C LYS A 14 21.91 -27.13 -12.22
N PHE A 15 20.94 -27.93 -12.65
CA PHE A 15 19.60 -27.93 -12.08
C PHE A 15 19.64 -28.60 -10.70
N TYR A 16 19.31 -27.85 -9.65
CA TYR A 16 18.95 -28.43 -8.35
C TYR A 16 17.43 -28.58 -8.31
N THR A 17 16.95 -29.81 -8.47
CA THR A 17 15.55 -30.17 -8.23
C THR A 17 15.37 -30.31 -6.71
N ILE A 18 14.86 -29.27 -6.06
CA ILE A 18 14.43 -29.36 -4.66
C ILE A 18 12.97 -29.84 -4.66
N SER A 19 12.78 -31.14 -4.49
CA SER A 19 11.49 -31.70 -4.08
C SER A 19 11.29 -31.39 -2.59
N SER A 20 10.64 -30.27 -2.28
CA SER A 20 10.15 -30.01 -0.92
C SER A 20 8.76 -30.62 -0.76
N SER A 21 8.72 -31.78 -0.11
CA SER A 21 7.49 -32.37 0.44
C SER A 21 6.76 -31.35 1.31
N SER A 22 5.50 -31.09 0.98
CA SER A 22 4.59 -30.24 1.74
C SER A 22 4.28 -30.86 3.10
N GLN A 23 5.04 -30.46 4.12
CA GLN A 23 4.60 -30.54 5.51
C GLN A 23 4.16 -29.14 5.92
N GLN A 24 2.84 -28.94 5.97
CA GLN A 24 2.22 -27.79 6.61
C GLN A 24 2.61 -27.82 8.10
N GLN A 25 3.62 -27.04 8.47
CA GLN A 25 3.80 -26.64 9.86
C GLN A 25 2.95 -25.39 10.07
N ASP A 26 1.80 -25.60 10.72
CA ASP A 26 0.92 -24.54 11.20
C ASP A 26 1.71 -23.58 12.10
N ALA A 27 2.04 -22.42 11.56
CA ALA A 27 2.56 -21.30 12.33
C ALA A 27 1.45 -20.77 13.25
N ASN A 28 1.55 -21.14 14.52
CA ASN A 28 1.07 -20.44 15.72
C ASN A 28 -0.15 -19.51 15.50
N GLN A 29 -1.33 -20.12 15.35
CA GLN A 29 -2.60 -19.39 15.26
C GLN A 29 -2.96 -18.80 16.63
N ASN A 30 -2.98 -17.47 16.73
CA ASN A 30 -3.54 -16.76 17.87
C ASN A 30 -5.01 -17.20 18.07
N PRO A 31 -5.41 -17.76 19.23
CA PRO A 31 -6.69 -18.45 19.43
C PRO A 31 -7.96 -17.58 19.33
N LYS A 32 -7.85 -16.30 18.94
CA LYS A 32 -8.98 -15.36 18.77
C LYS A 32 -9.20 -14.86 17.34
N SER A 33 -8.60 -15.47 16.31
CA SER A 33 -8.92 -15.08 14.93
C SER A 33 -10.29 -15.63 14.50
N VAL A 34 -11.33 -14.79 14.57
CA VAL A 34 -12.65 -15.13 14.01
C VAL A 34 -12.49 -15.38 12.51
N LYS A 35 -12.77 -16.61 12.05
CA LYS A 35 -12.78 -16.95 10.62
C LYS A 35 -13.82 -16.08 9.91
N ILE A 36 -13.36 -15.28 8.96
CA ILE A 36 -14.21 -14.40 8.17
C ILE A 36 -14.93 -15.26 7.14
N ARG A 37 -16.25 -15.05 7.00
CA ARG A 37 -17.07 -15.77 6.03
C ARG A 37 -16.61 -15.42 4.61
N GLU A 38 -16.63 -16.38 3.69
CA GLU A 38 -16.21 -16.17 2.29
C GLU A 38 -17.11 -15.19 1.52
N ASP A 39 -18.39 -15.09 1.91
CA ASP A 39 -19.40 -14.24 1.26
C ASP A 39 -19.43 -12.78 1.76
N TRP A 40 -18.39 -12.34 2.46
CA TRP A 40 -18.31 -11.02 3.08
C TRP A 40 -18.49 -9.87 2.09
N ARG A 41 -18.00 -9.99 0.86
CA ARG A 41 -18.16 -8.97 -0.20
C ARG A 41 -19.61 -8.65 -0.54
N LYS A 42 -20.52 -9.63 -0.39
CA LYS A 42 -21.94 -9.48 -0.70
C LYS A 42 -22.77 -9.10 0.53
N LYS A 43 -22.33 -9.50 1.73
CA LYS A 43 -23.13 -9.35 2.97
C LYS A 43 -22.74 -8.14 3.81
N SER A 44 -21.47 -7.75 3.79
CA SER A 44 -20.98 -6.66 4.61
C SER A 44 -21.46 -5.33 4.07
N ARG A 45 -22.16 -4.57 4.92
CA ARG A 45 -22.73 -3.27 4.57
C ARG A 45 -21.82 -2.15 5.07
N PRO A 46 -21.37 -1.23 4.19
CA PRO A 46 -20.65 -0.04 4.60
C PRO A 46 -21.39 0.78 5.65
N ILE A 47 -20.67 1.58 6.43
CA ILE A 47 -21.28 2.60 7.29
C ILE A 47 -21.84 3.72 6.40
N PRO A 48 -23.14 4.06 6.50
CA PRO A 48 -23.70 5.17 5.73
C PRO A 48 -23.14 6.51 6.21
N PRO A 49 -23.19 7.57 5.38
CA PRO A 49 -22.85 8.92 5.82
C PRO A 49 -23.63 9.31 7.10
N GLY A 50 -22.92 9.83 8.10
CA GLY A 50 -23.50 10.15 9.41
C GLY A 50 -23.62 8.96 10.38
N GLY A 51 -23.29 7.73 9.95
CA GLY A 51 -23.27 6.55 10.82
C GLY A 51 -22.08 6.51 11.78
N THR A 52 -22.21 5.77 12.88
CA THR A 52 -21.15 5.60 13.88
C THR A 52 -20.16 4.51 13.45
N TYR A 53 -18.86 4.86 13.43
CA TYR A 53 -17.80 3.92 13.08
C TYR A 53 -17.46 2.96 14.23
N PRO A 54 -16.92 1.76 13.94
CA PRO A 54 -16.53 0.77 14.98
C PRO A 54 -15.52 1.28 16.01
N ALA A 55 -14.61 2.19 15.62
CA ALA A 55 -13.64 2.82 16.52
C ALA A 55 -14.23 4.01 17.32
N LYS A 56 -15.53 4.31 17.15
CA LYS A 56 -16.24 5.43 17.79
C LYS A 56 -15.45 6.74 17.63
N ASP A 57 -15.28 7.49 18.70
CA ASP A 57 -14.59 8.79 18.73
C ASP A 57 -13.09 8.71 18.42
N HIS A 58 -12.51 7.50 18.42
CA HIS A 58 -11.11 7.26 18.06
C HIS A 58 -10.93 6.96 16.57
N CYS A 59 -12.01 7.03 15.77
CA CYS A 59 -11.94 6.75 14.34
C CYS A 59 -11.12 7.82 13.61
N SER A 60 -10.04 7.41 12.95
CA SER A 60 -9.25 8.30 12.09
C SER A 60 -9.83 8.52 10.69
N HIS A 61 -11.09 8.09 10.44
CA HIS A 61 -11.74 8.12 9.14
C HIS A 61 -10.84 7.60 8.00
N CYS A 62 -10.25 6.41 8.17
CA CYS A 62 -9.32 5.84 7.18
C CYS A 62 -10.01 5.43 5.87
N GLY A 63 -11.33 5.24 5.87
CA GLY A 63 -12.15 4.84 4.71
C GLY A 63 -12.42 3.33 4.61
N LEU A 64 -11.87 2.50 5.50
CA LEU A 64 -12.03 1.03 5.42
C LEU A 64 -13.50 0.62 5.61
N CYS A 65 -14.19 1.28 6.53
CA CYS A 65 -15.58 0.98 6.88
C CYS A 65 -16.59 1.55 5.89
N ASP A 66 -16.14 2.35 4.93
CA ASP A 66 -16.96 2.99 3.89
C ASP A 66 -17.20 2.04 2.70
N THR A 67 -16.67 0.82 2.80
CA THR A 67 -16.80 -0.24 1.80
C THR A 67 -17.16 -1.57 2.47
N TYR A 68 -17.42 -2.60 1.67
CA TYR A 68 -17.66 -3.95 2.18
C TYR A 68 -16.46 -4.54 2.95
N TYR A 69 -15.29 -3.89 2.93
CA TYR A 69 -14.12 -4.23 3.76
C TYR A 69 -14.32 -4.00 5.26
N ILE A 70 -15.42 -3.38 5.68
CA ILE A 70 -15.85 -3.35 7.08
C ILE A 70 -15.87 -4.76 7.74
N ALA A 71 -16.06 -5.82 6.94
CA ALA A 71 -15.93 -7.22 7.39
C ALA A 71 -14.63 -7.50 8.17
N HIS A 72 -13.55 -6.82 7.79
CA HIS A 72 -12.20 -7.01 8.32
C HIS A 72 -11.84 -6.02 9.42
N VAL A 73 -12.76 -5.12 9.83
CA VAL A 73 -12.43 -3.99 10.70
C VAL A 73 -11.78 -4.41 12.03
N LYS A 74 -12.22 -5.53 12.61
CA LYS A 74 -11.67 -6.06 13.88
C LYS A 74 -10.21 -6.53 13.77
N ASN A 75 -9.78 -6.91 12.57
CA ASN A 75 -8.44 -7.47 12.31
C ASN A 75 -7.53 -6.51 11.51
N ALA A 76 -8.06 -5.39 11.03
CA ALA A 76 -7.37 -4.43 10.18
C ALA A 76 -7.26 -3.03 10.80
N CYS A 77 -8.25 -2.61 11.61
CA CYS A 77 -8.24 -1.29 12.22
C CYS A 77 -7.05 -1.14 13.18
N ALA A 78 -6.42 0.04 13.14
CA ALA A 78 -5.31 0.41 14.02
C ALA A 78 -5.76 0.89 15.42
N PHE A 79 -7.07 1.01 15.65
CA PHE A 79 -7.66 1.46 16.92
C PHE A 79 -8.50 0.38 17.61
N LEU A 80 -8.54 -0.84 17.06
CA LEU A 80 -9.30 -1.97 17.61
C LEU A 80 -8.39 -3.19 17.79
N GLY A 81 -8.66 -3.97 18.84
CA GLY A 81 -7.85 -5.14 19.20
C GLY A 81 -6.41 -4.72 19.51
N ASP A 82 -5.44 -5.43 18.91
CA ASP A 82 -4.01 -5.09 19.00
C ASP A 82 -3.67 -3.68 18.49
N GLY A 83 -4.57 -3.06 17.72
CA GLY A 83 -4.40 -1.70 17.24
C GLY A 83 -3.11 -1.52 16.42
N MET A 84 -2.27 -0.57 16.84
CA MET A 84 -1.00 -0.27 16.16
C MET A 84 0.16 -1.21 16.53
N SER A 85 0.09 -1.98 17.62
CA SER A 85 1.18 -2.94 17.95
C SER A 85 1.33 -4.01 16.86
N ARG A 86 0.28 -4.22 16.06
CA ARG A 86 0.30 -5.07 14.86
C ARG A 86 1.37 -4.67 13.83
N VAL A 87 1.87 -3.44 13.86
CA VAL A 87 2.95 -2.98 12.94
C VAL A 87 4.17 -3.89 13.04
N GLU A 88 4.62 -4.23 14.26
CA GLU A 88 5.80 -5.07 14.49
C GLU A 88 5.63 -6.49 13.91
N ALA A 89 4.42 -7.03 13.97
CA ALA A 89 4.09 -8.33 13.36
C ALA A 89 4.01 -8.27 11.82
N LEU A 90 3.74 -7.09 11.25
CA LEU A 90 3.62 -6.90 9.79
C LEU A 90 4.97 -6.56 9.14
N GLU A 91 5.92 -5.98 9.88
CA GLU A 91 7.23 -5.58 9.36
C GLU A 91 7.99 -6.72 8.66
N PRO A 92 8.15 -7.92 9.25
CA PRO A 92 8.81 -9.03 8.57
C PRO A 92 8.11 -9.49 7.29
N ILE A 93 6.78 -9.36 7.23
CA ILE A 93 5.99 -9.76 6.06
C ILE A 93 6.20 -8.75 4.92
N VAL A 94 6.33 -7.47 5.25
CA VAL A 94 6.37 -6.37 4.28
C VAL A 94 7.80 -6.07 3.83
N HIS A 95 8.76 -6.11 4.77
CA HIS A 95 10.16 -5.75 4.54
C HIS A 95 11.10 -6.96 4.48
N GLY A 96 10.60 -8.17 4.71
CA GLY A 96 11.42 -9.38 4.84
C GLY A 96 12.20 -9.49 6.17
N ARG A 97 12.13 -8.47 7.02
CA ARG A 97 12.77 -8.41 8.35
C ARG A 97 12.02 -7.48 9.30
N GLY A 98 12.22 -7.66 10.60
CA GLY A 98 11.79 -6.71 11.63
C GLY A 98 12.82 -5.61 11.90
N ARG A 99 12.51 -4.73 12.86
CA ARG A 99 13.47 -3.78 13.44
C ARG A 99 14.61 -4.53 14.12
N LYS A 100 15.81 -3.96 14.07
CA LYS A 100 16.97 -4.40 14.86
C LYS A 100 16.84 -3.94 16.31
N GLU A 101 16.89 -4.87 17.26
CA GLU A 101 16.75 -4.58 18.70
C GLU A 101 17.89 -3.73 19.26
N ASP A 102 19.08 -3.85 18.67
CA ASP A 102 20.30 -3.13 19.07
C ASP A 102 20.47 -1.76 18.39
N SER A 103 19.56 -1.39 17.49
CA SER A 103 19.61 -0.12 16.75
C SER A 103 18.61 0.90 17.31
N LEU A 104 19.15 1.96 17.91
CA LEU A 104 18.34 3.13 18.29
C LEU A 104 17.69 3.77 17.05
N ASP A 105 18.40 3.82 15.92
CA ASP A 105 17.88 4.43 14.69
C ASP A 105 16.63 3.70 14.19
N GLU A 106 16.62 2.36 14.16
CA GLU A 106 15.45 1.59 13.74
C GLU A 106 14.33 1.61 14.78
N THR A 107 14.67 1.80 16.05
CA THR A 107 13.68 2.04 17.13
C THR A 107 12.91 3.34 16.88
N TYR A 108 13.61 4.42 16.49
CA TYR A 108 12.97 5.72 16.22
C TYR A 108 12.34 5.82 14.83
N MET A 109 12.99 5.26 13.80
CA MET A 109 12.64 5.49 12.39
C MET A 109 11.94 4.29 11.72
N GLY A 110 11.95 3.12 12.36
CA GLY A 110 11.44 1.87 11.79
C GLY A 110 12.43 1.17 10.87
N VAL A 111 11.95 0.19 10.10
CA VAL A 111 12.75 -0.56 9.14
C VAL A 111 13.05 0.31 7.90
N TYR A 112 14.31 0.56 7.60
CA TYR A 112 14.75 1.32 6.41
C TYR A 112 16.02 0.72 5.77
N GLU A 113 16.32 1.15 4.54
CA GLU A 113 17.59 0.86 3.85
C GLU A 113 18.49 2.10 3.78
N ASN A 114 17.93 3.24 3.34
CA ASN A 114 18.65 4.49 3.17
C ASN A 114 17.84 5.67 3.71
N LEU A 115 18.49 6.59 4.40
CA LEU A 115 17.93 7.86 4.85
C LEU A 115 18.62 9.00 4.11
N LEU A 116 17.85 9.81 3.39
CA LEU A 116 18.37 10.81 2.46
C LEU A 116 17.55 12.09 2.56
N TYR A 117 18.21 13.22 2.30
CA TYR A 117 17.53 14.48 2.01
C TYR A 117 17.47 14.70 0.50
N ALA A 118 16.29 15.09 0.01
CA ALA A 118 16.05 15.32 -1.40
C ALA A 118 15.23 16.59 -1.61
N ARG A 119 15.54 17.30 -2.70
CA ARG A 119 14.78 18.45 -3.21
C ARG A 119 14.65 18.32 -4.72
N LYS A 120 13.46 18.58 -5.25
CA LYS A 120 13.27 18.63 -6.71
C LYS A 120 13.91 19.89 -7.29
N THR A 121 14.72 19.73 -8.35
CA THR A 121 15.41 20.83 -9.03
C THR A 121 14.43 21.86 -9.61
N LYS A 122 13.38 21.39 -10.30
CA LYS A 122 12.23 22.19 -10.74
C LYS A 122 11.00 21.82 -9.91
N PRO A 123 10.66 22.55 -8.84
CA PRO A 123 9.52 22.23 -7.97
C PRO A 123 8.20 22.12 -8.74
N VAL A 124 7.28 21.31 -8.23
CA VAL A 124 5.90 21.27 -8.74
C VAL A 124 5.12 22.42 -8.12
N GLU A 125 4.64 23.34 -8.95
CA GLU A 125 3.88 24.50 -8.50
C GLU A 125 2.58 24.09 -7.77
N GLY A 126 2.35 24.67 -6.58
CA GLY A 126 1.21 24.35 -5.72
C GLY A 126 1.36 23.05 -4.91
N ALA A 127 2.51 22.40 -4.93
CA ALA A 127 2.81 21.31 -4.00
C ALA A 127 3.15 21.86 -2.59
N GLN A 128 2.99 21.03 -1.55
CA GLN A 128 3.28 21.41 -0.16
C GLN A 128 4.76 21.75 0.09
N TRP A 129 5.64 21.09 -0.66
CA TRP A 129 7.09 21.26 -0.63
C TRP A 129 7.56 21.29 -2.08
N THR A 130 8.62 20.57 -2.43
CA THR A 130 9.14 20.57 -3.82
C THR A 130 8.41 19.60 -4.75
N GLY A 131 7.44 18.82 -4.25
CA GLY A 131 6.61 17.92 -5.06
C GLY A 131 7.22 16.55 -5.37
N ILE A 132 8.10 16.03 -4.51
CA ILE A 132 8.73 14.71 -4.67
C ILE A 132 7.68 13.60 -4.82
N VAL A 133 6.71 13.56 -3.90
CA VAL A 133 5.64 12.57 -3.88
C VAL A 133 4.83 12.57 -5.18
N THR A 134 4.39 13.73 -5.65
CA THR A 134 3.65 13.89 -6.91
C THR A 134 4.49 13.47 -8.11
N THR A 135 5.80 13.76 -8.10
CA THR A 135 6.69 13.42 -9.22
C THR A 135 6.88 11.91 -9.31
N ILE A 136 7.14 11.23 -8.20
CA ILE A 136 7.28 9.77 -8.15
C ILE A 136 6.02 9.10 -8.71
N ALA A 137 4.85 9.55 -8.25
CA ALA A 137 3.56 9.06 -8.70
C ALA A 137 3.38 9.11 -10.22
N VAL A 138 3.67 10.29 -10.80
CA VAL A 138 3.53 10.57 -12.23
C VAL A 138 4.53 9.73 -13.03
N GLU A 139 5.78 9.65 -12.59
CA GLU A 139 6.81 8.89 -13.31
C GLU A 139 6.56 7.38 -13.23
N MET A 140 6.01 6.87 -12.11
CA MET A 140 5.60 5.45 -12.03
C MET A 140 4.42 5.12 -12.95
N LEU A 141 3.45 6.03 -13.11
CA LEU A 141 2.37 5.88 -14.10
C LEU A 141 2.91 5.91 -15.52
N LYS A 142 3.73 6.91 -15.86
CA LYS A 142 4.32 7.05 -17.20
C LYS A 142 5.21 5.87 -17.59
N ALA A 143 5.98 5.35 -16.64
CA ALA A 143 6.83 4.18 -16.83
C ALA A 143 6.04 2.86 -16.88
N GLY A 144 4.72 2.88 -16.68
CA GLY A 144 3.87 1.69 -16.63
C GLY A 144 4.21 0.75 -15.47
N MET A 145 4.86 1.26 -14.41
CA MET A 145 5.12 0.48 -13.19
C MET A 145 3.84 0.26 -12.39
N VAL A 146 2.88 1.18 -12.51
CA VAL A 146 1.55 1.10 -11.93
C VAL A 146 0.51 1.54 -12.96
N GLU A 147 -0.69 0.95 -12.86
CA GLU A 147 -1.83 1.26 -13.73
C GLU A 147 -2.71 2.37 -13.14
N ALA A 148 -2.64 2.55 -11.81
CA ALA A 148 -3.42 3.54 -11.10
C ALA A 148 -2.73 4.00 -9.80
N VAL A 149 -3.11 5.19 -9.34
CA VAL A 149 -2.59 5.83 -8.14
C VAL A 149 -3.75 6.25 -7.25
N ILE A 150 -3.83 5.75 -6.03
CA ILE A 150 -4.78 6.27 -5.02
C ILE A 150 -4.18 7.57 -4.46
N CYS A 151 -4.86 8.69 -4.69
CA CYS A 151 -4.44 10.00 -4.21
C CYS A 151 -5.63 10.80 -3.68
N VAL A 152 -5.35 11.95 -3.05
CA VAL A 152 -6.36 12.79 -2.40
C VAL A 152 -6.42 14.15 -3.08
N GLN A 153 -7.45 14.34 -3.90
CA GLN A 153 -7.79 15.64 -4.49
C GLN A 153 -8.56 16.51 -3.49
N SER A 154 -8.79 17.76 -3.86
CA SER A 154 -9.73 18.62 -3.15
C SER A 154 -11.14 18.38 -3.67
N ASP A 155 -12.13 18.66 -2.84
CA ASP A 155 -13.49 18.83 -3.32
C ASP A 155 -13.59 20.09 -4.22
N PRO A 156 -14.38 20.08 -5.31
CA PRO A 156 -14.58 21.27 -6.15
C PRO A 156 -15.19 22.46 -5.40
N GLU A 157 -16.02 22.21 -4.38
CA GLU A 157 -16.72 23.25 -3.62
C GLU A 157 -15.96 23.64 -2.33
N ASP A 158 -15.13 22.74 -1.81
CA ASP A 158 -14.26 23.01 -0.66
C ASP A 158 -12.82 22.52 -0.89
N ARG A 159 -11.91 23.48 -1.06
CA ARG A 159 -10.47 23.22 -1.26
C ARG A 159 -9.82 22.40 -0.13
N PHE A 160 -10.36 22.47 1.09
CA PHE A 160 -9.84 21.79 2.27
C PHE A 160 -10.48 20.41 2.52
N ALA A 161 -11.65 20.16 1.93
CA ALA A 161 -12.29 18.86 1.98
C ALA A 161 -11.50 17.85 1.12
N PRO A 162 -11.11 16.69 1.69
CA PRO A 162 -10.32 15.72 0.97
C PRO A 162 -11.23 14.78 0.17
N ARG A 163 -10.94 14.63 -1.12
CA ARG A 163 -11.65 13.74 -2.03
C ARG A 163 -10.71 12.64 -2.52
N PRO A 164 -10.73 11.43 -1.93
CA PRO A 164 -9.96 10.29 -2.44
C PRO A 164 -10.39 9.93 -3.86
N VAL A 165 -9.40 9.70 -4.74
CA VAL A 165 -9.63 9.29 -6.12
C VAL A 165 -8.64 8.20 -6.52
N LEU A 166 -9.04 7.37 -7.47
CA LEU A 166 -8.15 6.44 -8.16
C LEU A 166 -7.69 7.08 -9.46
N ALA A 167 -6.56 7.78 -9.42
CA ALA A 167 -6.00 8.49 -10.55
C ALA A 167 -5.32 7.54 -11.54
N ARG A 168 -5.58 7.70 -12.84
CA ARG A 168 -4.97 6.91 -13.92
C ARG A 168 -4.15 7.76 -14.90
N THR A 169 -4.29 9.08 -14.80
CA THR A 169 -3.55 10.03 -15.63
C THR A 169 -2.58 10.86 -14.79
N PRO A 170 -1.44 11.29 -15.36
CA PRO A 170 -0.55 12.25 -14.71
C PRO A 170 -1.28 13.51 -14.20
N GLU A 171 -2.24 14.01 -14.97
CA GLU A 171 -3.01 15.21 -14.69
C GLU A 171 -3.86 15.04 -13.42
N GLU A 172 -4.54 13.89 -13.28
CA GLU A 172 -5.32 13.56 -12.08
C GLU A 172 -4.43 13.46 -10.82
N VAL A 173 -3.21 12.94 -10.98
CA VAL A 173 -2.22 12.86 -9.90
C VAL A 173 -1.71 14.24 -9.52
N ILE A 174 -1.43 15.10 -10.50
CA ILE A 174 -0.99 16.48 -10.28
C ILE A 174 -2.11 17.31 -9.62
N ALA A 175 -3.38 17.07 -9.97
CA ALA A 175 -4.52 17.70 -9.32
C ALA A 175 -4.61 17.36 -7.82
N ALA A 176 -4.06 16.22 -7.39
CA ALA A 176 -3.95 15.83 -5.99
C ALA A 176 -2.76 16.48 -5.23
N LYS A 177 -2.07 17.46 -5.81
CA LYS A 177 -0.99 18.22 -5.14
C LYS A 177 -1.47 18.91 -3.85
N GLY A 178 -0.50 19.24 -2.98
CA GLY A 178 -0.75 19.92 -1.69
C GLY A 178 -1.42 19.03 -0.64
N VAL A 179 -1.22 19.31 0.65
CA VAL A 179 -1.84 18.54 1.74
C VAL A 179 -3.18 19.14 2.12
N LYS A 180 -4.17 18.30 2.39
CA LYS A 180 -5.47 18.71 2.95
C LYS A 180 -5.39 18.45 4.46
N PRO A 181 -5.47 19.48 5.32
CA PRO A 181 -5.20 19.36 6.75
C PRO A 181 -6.40 18.76 7.51
N THR A 182 -6.97 17.68 6.98
CA THR A 182 -8.19 17.03 7.46
C THR A 182 -8.04 15.50 7.35
N LEU A 183 -8.84 14.75 8.10
CA LEU A 183 -8.89 13.29 7.94
C LEU A 183 -9.49 12.94 6.59
N SER A 184 -8.89 11.96 5.90
CA SER A 184 -9.29 11.58 4.54
C SER A 184 -9.55 10.08 4.43
N PRO A 185 -10.69 9.65 3.86
CA PRO A 185 -11.05 8.25 3.76
C PRO A 185 -10.38 7.55 2.56
N ASN A 186 -9.04 7.55 2.47
CA ASN A 186 -8.30 7.00 1.32
C ASN A 186 -8.72 5.56 0.95
N LEU A 187 -9.09 4.75 1.95
CA LEU A 187 -9.46 3.34 1.77
C LEU A 187 -10.86 3.12 1.19
N ASN A 188 -11.67 4.18 1.04
CA ASN A 188 -12.98 4.05 0.38
C ASN A 188 -12.85 3.64 -1.10
N THR A 189 -11.68 3.87 -1.70
CA THR A 189 -11.35 3.50 -3.08
C THR A 189 -11.01 2.02 -3.25
N LEU A 190 -10.84 1.25 -2.17
CA LEU A 190 -10.47 -0.17 -2.26
C LEU A 190 -11.47 -1.00 -3.07
N ALA A 191 -12.77 -0.74 -2.87
CA ALA A 191 -13.82 -1.41 -3.63
C ALA A 191 -13.74 -1.08 -5.14
N LEU A 192 -13.31 0.14 -5.49
CA LEU A 192 -13.12 0.56 -6.89
C LEU A 192 -11.88 -0.08 -7.50
N VAL A 193 -10.80 -0.22 -6.73
CA VAL A 193 -9.58 -0.90 -7.19
C VAL A 193 -9.89 -2.35 -7.56
N GLU A 194 -10.67 -3.04 -6.72
CA GLU A 194 -11.07 -4.42 -6.98
C GLU A 194 -11.99 -4.53 -8.21
N SER A 195 -12.99 -3.66 -8.35
CA SER A 195 -13.93 -3.71 -9.49
C SER A 195 -13.26 -3.37 -10.82
N LEU A 196 -12.20 -2.57 -10.79
CA LEU A 196 -11.47 -2.14 -11.97
C LEU A 196 -10.29 -3.06 -12.32
N PHE A 197 -10.12 -4.19 -11.61
CA PHE A 197 -9.05 -5.18 -11.80
C PHE A 197 -7.64 -4.57 -11.90
N ALA A 198 -7.40 -3.43 -11.24
CA ALA A 198 -6.11 -2.75 -11.33
C ALA A 198 -5.05 -3.59 -10.61
N LYS A 199 -4.20 -4.30 -11.36
CA LYS A 199 -3.28 -5.32 -10.83
C LYS A 199 -2.14 -4.71 -10.03
N CYS A 200 -1.71 -3.51 -10.43
CA CYS A 200 -0.63 -2.76 -9.81
C CYS A 200 -1.07 -1.32 -9.58
N PHE A 201 -1.23 -0.94 -8.32
CA PHE A 201 -1.56 0.42 -7.94
C PHE A 201 -0.60 0.95 -6.88
N LEU A 202 -0.37 2.25 -6.91
CA LEU A 202 0.40 2.95 -5.88
C LEU A 202 -0.57 3.71 -4.98
N SER A 203 -0.46 3.53 -3.67
CA SER A 203 -1.20 4.39 -2.73
C SER A 203 -0.30 5.51 -2.22
N ILE A 204 -0.74 6.75 -2.43
CA ILE A 204 0.06 7.92 -2.12
C ILE A 204 -0.58 8.70 -1.00
N ARG A 205 0.29 9.20 -0.11
CA ARG A 205 -0.01 10.13 0.98
C ARG A 205 -0.82 9.51 2.11
N TRP A 206 -0.07 8.88 3.01
CA TRP A 206 -0.51 8.39 4.30
C TRP A 206 0.05 9.31 5.37
N LYS A 207 -0.49 10.54 5.44
CA LYS A 207 -0.21 11.43 6.55
C LYS A 207 -1.53 11.74 7.25
N VAL A 208 -1.72 11.12 8.41
CA VAL A 208 -2.57 11.65 9.47
C VAL A 208 -1.61 12.40 10.39
N VAL A 209 -1.99 13.61 10.78
CA VAL A 209 -1.30 14.36 11.84
C VAL A 209 -1.32 13.47 13.10
N GLY A 210 -0.15 12.96 13.50
CA GLY A 210 0.06 12.27 14.78
C GLY A 210 -0.07 10.74 14.83
N SER A 211 -0.38 10.01 13.76
CA SER A 211 -0.47 8.52 13.84
C SER A 211 -0.51 7.82 12.47
N TRP A 212 0.33 6.80 12.26
CA TRP A 212 0.39 5.94 11.05
C TRP A 212 -0.78 4.95 10.94
N CYS A 213 -1.99 5.37 11.33
CA CYS A 213 -3.12 4.45 11.52
C CYS A 213 -3.59 3.74 10.25
N LYS A 214 -3.36 4.36 9.09
CA LYS A 214 -3.85 3.80 7.84
C LYS A 214 -3.01 2.56 7.49
N ALA A 215 -1.67 2.60 7.63
CA ALA A 215 -0.73 1.62 7.04
C ALA A 215 -1.03 0.16 7.41
N PRO A 216 -1.28 -0.18 8.69
CA PRO A 216 -1.59 -1.57 9.07
C PRO A 216 -2.87 -2.13 8.43
N SER A 217 -3.84 -1.26 8.08
CA SER A 217 -5.10 -1.69 7.46
C SER A 217 -4.94 -2.16 6.01
N LEU A 218 -3.88 -1.74 5.29
CA LEU A 218 -3.54 -2.22 3.93
C LEU A 218 -2.53 -3.35 3.92
N LEU A 219 -1.58 -3.37 4.85
CA LEU A 219 -0.45 -4.30 4.84
C LEU A 219 -0.86 -5.76 5.07
N ARG A 220 -2.06 -5.98 5.59
CA ARG A 220 -2.68 -7.30 5.56
C ARG A 220 -3.18 -7.50 4.11
N GLY A 221 -2.41 -8.20 3.28
CA GLY A 221 -2.74 -8.44 1.87
C GLY A 221 -4.08 -9.15 1.67
N TRP A 222 -5.15 -8.38 1.51
CA TRP A 222 -6.52 -8.86 1.31
C TRP A 222 -6.95 -8.84 -0.17
N LEU A 223 -6.00 -8.93 -1.09
CA LEU A 223 -6.25 -9.28 -2.49
C LEU A 223 -5.75 -10.71 -2.73
N PRO A 224 -6.47 -11.54 -3.53
CA PRO A 224 -6.13 -12.95 -3.70
C PRO A 224 -4.64 -13.15 -4.01
N SER A 225 -4.08 -14.12 -3.31
CA SER A 225 -2.72 -14.62 -3.39
C SER A 225 -2.23 -14.75 -4.83
N SER A 226 -0.95 -14.40 -5.03
CA SER A 226 -0.11 -14.52 -6.25
C SER A 226 0.00 -13.35 -7.24
N SER A 227 -0.71 -12.23 -7.12
CA SER A 227 -0.62 -11.17 -8.17
C SER A 227 -0.58 -9.70 -7.71
N PHE A 228 -0.74 -9.40 -6.41
CA PHE A 228 -0.88 -8.01 -5.95
C PHE A 228 0.21 -7.63 -4.93
N LYS A 229 1.08 -6.69 -5.30
CA LYS A 229 2.00 -6.02 -4.37
C LYS A 229 1.54 -4.60 -4.14
N ILE A 230 1.18 -4.28 -2.90
CA ILE A 230 0.98 -2.89 -2.47
C ILE A 230 2.37 -2.34 -2.19
N SER A 231 2.92 -1.60 -3.14
CA SER A 231 4.12 -0.81 -2.89
C SER A 231 3.70 0.45 -2.12
N GLY A 232 3.79 0.42 -0.80
CA GLY A 232 3.99 1.65 -0.06
C GLY A 232 5.34 2.22 -0.49
N ALA A 233 5.47 3.52 -0.69
CA ALA A 233 6.72 4.14 -1.11
C ALA A 233 7.83 3.89 -0.08
N ILE A 234 8.49 2.74 -0.23
CA ILE A 234 9.69 2.29 0.44
C ILE A 234 10.60 1.93 -0.71
N PHE A 235 11.54 2.84 -0.96
CA PHE A 235 12.49 2.73 -2.05
C PHE A 235 13.48 1.63 -1.72
N GLU A 236 13.18 0.42 -2.16
CA GLU A 236 14.21 -0.55 -2.52
C GLU A 236 14.66 -0.22 -3.94
N SER A 237 15.97 -0.17 -4.15
CA SER A 237 16.59 0.03 -5.46
C SER A 237 16.00 -0.93 -6.50
N GLY A 238 15.19 -0.40 -7.42
CA GLY A 238 14.99 -0.98 -8.75
C GLY A 238 14.24 -2.31 -8.87
N LYS A 239 13.43 -2.73 -7.88
CA LYS A 239 12.57 -3.93 -8.04
C LYS A 239 11.10 -3.63 -7.74
N ALA A 240 10.41 -3.05 -8.70
CA ALA A 240 8.97 -3.28 -8.83
C ALA A 240 8.79 -4.77 -9.16
N LEU A 241 8.48 -5.59 -8.15
CA LEU A 241 8.10 -6.99 -8.35
C LEU A 241 6.68 -7.04 -8.94
N CYS A 242 6.57 -6.67 -10.21
CA CYS A 242 5.47 -7.04 -11.07
C CYS A 242 5.91 -8.30 -11.82
N THR A 243 5.56 -9.48 -11.29
CA THR A 243 5.67 -10.71 -12.06
C THR A 243 4.70 -10.61 -13.23
N ARG A 244 5.24 -10.32 -14.42
CA ARG A 244 4.59 -10.72 -15.69
C ARG A 244 4.52 -12.24 -15.68
N TYR A 245 3.31 -12.77 -15.56
CA TYR A 245 2.98 -14.00 -16.26
C TYR A 245 2.42 -13.61 -17.62
#